data_AF-A0A1G5JDV4-F1
#
_entry.id   AF-A0A1G5JDV4-F1
#
_cell.length_a   1.000
_cell.length_b   1.000
_cell.length_c   1.000
_cell.angle_alpha   90.00
_cell.angle_beta   90.00
_cell.angle_gamma   90.00
#
_symmetry.space_group_name_H-M   'P 1'
#
loop_
_entity.id
_entity.type
_entity.pdbx_description
1 polymer ?
#
loop_
_entity_poly.entity_id
_entity_poly.type
_entity_poly.pdbx_seq_one_letter_code
_entity_poly.pdbx_strand_id
1 'polypeptide(L)'
;MAGNRKGKGSGKTLAVSLGVTAAMIAAGHFWMDGVTPHVVVTRVCKPLLRLICFISLGLIAGQIIESTGWTRYLAKVAGPLFRFAGLGDRCSAAFTTAFVSGVASNSMLYGFYKDGSISRRQLFMANFLNQFPAYFLHLPTTFFIVIPLVGKAGLVYFGLTFTALLLRSVFLLALGHVTLDGEKEGGAEVEGKEPSAKGWQAVTEGIRKRFPKRVSTIITWVIPIYVAVFFVHRLGFFDFMNEALAHLAVSRIMPVESLSVVVLGFTAEFSSGFAAAGALLDAGVLTVKQTALALLIGNIIAFPIRAVRHQLPRYAGIFSPVMGTQILLIGQFLRIFSLMAAGVLYYCLVP
;
A
#
# COMPACT_ATOMS: atom_id res chain seq x y z
N MET A 1 12.84 -35.59 3.86
CA MET A 1 14.05 -34.78 4.10
C MET A 1 14.25 -33.83 2.93
N ALA A 2 13.84 -32.56 3.03
CA ALA A 2 14.13 -31.53 2.02
C ALA A 2 14.38 -30.20 2.71
N GLY A 3 15.43 -30.18 3.53
CA GLY A 3 15.93 -28.99 4.19
C GLY A 3 17.08 -28.37 3.41
N ASN A 4 17.04 -27.04 3.30
CA ASN A 4 18.24 -26.20 3.41
C ASN A 4 19.16 -25.99 2.18
N ARG A 5 18.63 -25.50 1.05
CA ARG A 5 19.45 -24.93 -0.06
C ARG A 5 19.30 -23.42 -0.32
N LYS A 6 18.51 -22.67 0.45
CA LYS A 6 18.30 -21.21 0.22
C LYS A 6 19.26 -20.26 0.96
N GLY A 7 20.18 -20.77 1.80
CA GLY A 7 21.08 -19.93 2.61
C GLY A 7 22.40 -19.49 1.96
N LYS A 8 22.95 -20.26 1.01
CA LYS A 8 24.32 -20.03 0.49
C LYS A 8 24.47 -18.94 -0.57
N GLY A 9 23.37 -18.55 -1.24
CA GLY A 9 23.40 -17.49 -2.27
C GLY A 9 23.35 -16.07 -1.70
N SER A 10 22.60 -15.85 -0.63
CA SER A 10 22.34 -14.51 -0.07
C SER A 10 23.57 -13.84 0.52
N GLY A 11 24.48 -14.61 1.12
CA GLY A 11 25.70 -14.06 1.75
C GLY A 11 26.73 -13.55 0.74
N LYS A 12 26.89 -14.25 -0.39
CA LYS A 12 27.81 -13.84 -1.46
C LYS A 12 27.34 -12.56 -2.14
N THR A 13 26.04 -12.46 -2.45
CA THR A 13 25.46 -11.25 -3.05
C THR A 13 25.57 -10.04 -2.12
N LEU A 14 25.40 -10.24 -0.81
CA LEU A 14 25.54 -9.19 0.19
C LEU A 14 26.99 -8.69 0.30
N ALA A 15 27.98 -9.59 0.28
CA ALA A 15 29.39 -9.22 0.28
C ALA A 15 29.80 -8.45 -0.99
N VAL A 16 29.32 -8.89 -2.16
CA VAL A 16 29.54 -8.19 -3.43
C VAL A 16 28.92 -6.80 -3.42
N SER A 17 27.67 -6.67 -2.96
CA SER A 17 26.99 -5.38 -2.82
C SER A 17 27.76 -4.40 -1.94
N LEU A 18 28.22 -4.86 -0.77
CA LEU A 18 29.01 -4.04 0.15
C LEU A 18 30.34 -3.63 -0.46
N GLY A 19 31.00 -4.53 -1.18
CA GLY A 19 32.23 -4.24 -1.92
C GLY A 19 32.02 -3.17 -2.99
N VAL A 20 30.97 -3.30 -3.80
CA VAL A 20 30.59 -2.29 -4.82
C VAL A 20 30.29 -0.95 -4.18
N THR A 21 29.50 -0.94 -3.09
CA THR A 21 29.17 0.29 -2.36
C THR A 21 30.43 0.97 -1.82
N ALA A 22 31.35 0.20 -1.21
CA ALA A 22 32.60 0.72 -0.69
C ALA A 22 33.50 1.28 -1.79
N ALA A 23 33.58 0.59 -2.93
CA ALA A 23 34.31 1.05 -4.10
C ALA A 23 33.73 2.36 -4.66
N MET A 24 32.40 2.50 -4.72
CA MET A 24 31.73 3.72 -5.16
C MET A 24 32.01 4.89 -4.21
N ILE A 25 31.93 4.67 -2.90
CA ILE A 25 32.24 5.71 -1.90
C ILE A 25 33.72 6.13 -2.00
N ALA A 26 34.63 5.16 -2.14
CA ALA A 26 36.06 5.43 -2.31
C ALA A 26 36.33 6.22 -3.60
N ALA A 27 35.79 5.77 -4.73
CA ALA A 27 35.92 6.47 -6.01
C ALA A 27 35.38 7.90 -5.94
N GLY A 28 34.21 8.10 -5.34
CA GLY A 28 33.65 9.43 -5.14
C GLY A 28 34.49 10.33 -4.23
N HIS A 29 35.15 9.76 -3.22
CA HIS A 29 36.08 10.52 -2.38
C HIS A 29 37.33 10.97 -3.13
N PHE A 30 37.86 10.14 -4.04
CA PHE A 30 39.06 10.46 -4.80
C PHE A 30 38.80 11.34 -6.03
N TRP A 31 37.63 11.24 -6.66
CA TRP A 31 37.35 11.85 -7.97
C TRP A 31 36.43 13.07 -7.92
N MET A 32 35.83 13.39 -6.75
CA MET A 32 34.86 14.48 -6.65
C MET A 32 35.19 15.43 -5.50
N ASP A 33 35.37 16.71 -5.83
CA ASP A 33 35.59 17.76 -4.85
C ASP A 33 34.37 17.94 -3.93
N GLY A 34 34.63 17.86 -2.62
CA GLY A 34 33.62 18.05 -1.56
C GLY A 34 32.94 16.77 -1.04
N VAL A 35 33.31 15.57 -1.52
CA VAL A 35 32.90 14.30 -0.89
C VAL A 35 33.80 14.03 0.32
N THR A 36 33.55 14.76 1.41
CA THR A 36 34.26 14.55 2.68
C THR A 36 33.62 13.42 3.47
N PRO A 37 34.37 12.77 4.39
CA PRO A 37 33.81 11.76 5.29
C PRO A 37 32.56 12.25 6.04
N HIS A 38 32.52 13.54 6.39
CA HIS A 38 31.37 14.17 7.02
C HIS A 38 30.12 14.17 6.10
N VAL A 39 30.27 14.47 4.81
CA VAL A 39 29.17 14.44 3.83
C VAL A 39 28.65 13.02 3.63
N VAL A 40 29.55 12.03 3.53
CA VAL A 40 29.14 10.62 3.43
C VAL A 40 28.36 10.18 4.66
N VAL A 41 28.83 10.51 5.86
CA VAL A 41 28.14 10.16 7.11
C VAL A 41 26.76 10.82 7.19
N THR A 42 26.66 12.12 6.88
CA THR A 42 25.42 12.89 7.04
C THR A 42 24.39 12.63 5.95
N ARG A 43 24.82 12.41 4.69
CA ARG A 43 23.94 12.25 3.52
C ARG A 43 23.70 10.79 3.12
N VAL A 44 24.56 9.87 3.55
CA VAL A 44 24.45 8.43 3.21
C VAL A 44 24.20 7.60 4.47
N CYS A 45 25.12 7.59 5.44
CA CYS A 45 24.99 6.71 6.60
C CYS A 45 23.77 7.05 7.47
N LYS A 46 23.54 8.34 7.77
CA LYS A 46 22.44 8.78 8.65
C LYS A 46 21.05 8.51 8.04
N PRO A 47 20.76 8.77 6.75
CA PRO A 47 19.49 8.39 6.12
C PRO A 47 19.30 6.87 6.04
N LEU A 48 20.35 6.11 5.72
CA LEU A 48 20.28 4.65 5.66
C LEU A 48 20.03 4.02 7.03
N LEU A 49 20.69 4.53 8.08
CA LEU A 49 20.45 4.09 9.46
C LEU A 49 19.00 4.40 9.86
N ARG A 50 18.53 5.63 9.60
CA ARG A 50 17.14 6.03 9.84
C ARG A 50 16.16 5.11 9.11
N LEU A 51 16.43 4.76 7.85
CA LEU A 51 15.62 3.86 7.05
C LEU A 51 15.55 2.46 7.68
N ILE A 52 16.69 1.90 8.05
CA ILE A 52 16.77 0.57 8.71
C ILE A 52 16.02 0.61 10.04
N CYS A 53 16.16 1.67 10.84
CA CYS A 53 15.43 1.84 12.10
C CYS A 53 13.91 1.89 11.86
N PHE A 54 13.41 2.69 10.93
CA PHE A 54 11.97 2.77 10.64
C PHE A 54 11.40 1.45 10.11
N ILE A 55 12.15 0.73 9.26
CA ILE A 55 11.72 -0.59 8.78
C ILE A 55 11.72 -1.61 9.92
N SER A 56 12.70 -1.55 10.81
CA SER A 56 12.79 -2.41 12.00
C SER A 56 11.61 -2.17 12.94
N LEU A 57 11.37 -0.89 13.28
CA LEU A 57 10.25 -0.46 14.11
C LEU A 57 8.91 -0.85 13.50
N GLY A 58 8.72 -0.62 12.19
CA GLY A 58 7.49 -1.00 11.54
C GLY A 58 7.30 -2.51 11.47
N LEU A 59 8.37 -3.31 11.29
CA LEU A 59 8.25 -4.77 11.31
C LEU A 59 7.82 -5.26 12.69
N ILE A 60 8.42 -4.70 13.75
CA ILE A 60 8.06 -4.99 15.13
C ILE A 60 6.60 -4.60 15.39
N ALA A 61 6.21 -3.36 15.05
CA ALA A 61 4.84 -2.87 15.20
C ALA A 61 3.84 -3.74 14.41
N GLY A 62 4.17 -4.11 13.17
CA GLY A 62 3.33 -4.98 12.35
C GLY A 62 3.17 -6.38 12.95
N GLN A 63 4.21 -6.95 13.55
CA GLN A 63 4.12 -8.25 14.23
C GLN A 63 3.34 -8.16 15.55
N ILE A 64 3.46 -7.06 16.29
CA ILE A 64 2.65 -6.80 17.49
C ILE A 64 1.17 -6.64 17.11
N ILE A 65 0.85 -5.89 16.06
CA ILE A 65 -0.52 -5.74 15.56
C ILE A 65 -1.09 -7.10 15.11
N GLU A 66 -0.27 -7.94 14.47
CA GLU A 66 -0.67 -9.28 14.04
C GLU A 66 -0.90 -10.23 15.24
N SER A 67 -0.05 -10.19 16.28
CA SER A 67 -0.17 -11.06 17.46
C SER A 67 -1.23 -10.64 18.46
N THR A 68 -1.54 -9.34 18.53
CA THR A 68 -2.58 -8.81 19.43
C THR A 68 -3.98 -9.26 19.02
N GLY A 69 -4.14 -9.88 17.85
CA GLY A 69 -5.44 -10.32 17.35
C GLY A 69 -6.37 -9.14 17.09
N TRP A 70 -5.84 -7.98 16.70
CA TRP A 70 -6.63 -6.77 16.39
C TRP A 70 -7.75 -7.04 15.37
N THR A 71 -7.53 -7.99 14.46
CA THR A 71 -8.54 -8.48 13.50
C THR A 71 -9.74 -9.13 14.19
N ARG A 72 -9.57 -9.77 15.36
CA ARG A 72 -10.67 -10.29 16.20
C ARG A 72 -11.49 -9.16 16.82
N TYR A 73 -10.86 -8.07 17.26
CA TYR A 73 -11.59 -6.90 17.76
C TYR A 73 -12.43 -6.26 16.65
N LEU A 74 -11.85 -6.09 15.46
CA LEU A 74 -12.57 -5.62 14.28
C LEU A 74 -13.71 -6.57 13.87
N ALA A 75 -13.52 -7.89 13.99
CA ALA A 75 -14.57 -8.88 13.74
C ALA A 75 -15.75 -8.76 14.74
N LYS A 76 -15.46 -8.49 16.02
CA LYS A 76 -16.50 -8.24 17.04
C LYS A 76 -17.31 -6.98 16.75
N VAL A 77 -16.66 -5.93 16.23
CA VAL A 77 -17.34 -4.69 15.82
C VAL A 77 -18.09 -4.86 14.48
N ALA A 78 -17.62 -5.75 13.60
CA ALA A 78 -18.24 -5.99 12.31
C ALA A 78 -19.67 -6.54 12.44
N GLY A 79 -19.94 -7.45 13.37
CA GLY A 79 -21.28 -8.02 13.59
C GLY A 79 -22.38 -6.96 13.76
N PRO A 80 -22.30 -6.10 14.80
CA PRO A 80 -23.28 -5.02 15.00
C PRO A 80 -23.40 -4.07 13.80
N LEU A 81 -22.30 -3.70 13.15
CA LEU A 81 -22.32 -2.80 11.99
C LEU A 81 -23.01 -3.45 10.76
N PHE A 82 -22.76 -4.73 10.53
CA PHE A 82 -23.39 -5.46 9.42
C PHE A 82 -24.86 -5.75 9.69
N ARG A 83 -25.26 -5.95 10.95
CA ARG A 83 -26.67 -6.02 11.36
C ARG A 83 -27.37 -4.68 11.17
N PHE A 84 -26.73 -3.58 11.58
CA PHE A 84 -27.21 -2.22 11.30
C PHE A 84 -27.41 -1.98 9.79
N ALA A 85 -26.46 -2.40 8.96
CA ALA A 85 -26.54 -2.23 7.50
C ALA A 85 -27.46 -3.22 6.77
N GLY A 86 -28.20 -4.10 7.46
CA GLY A 86 -29.08 -5.10 6.84
C GLY A 86 -28.34 -6.22 6.08
N LEU A 87 -27.05 -6.45 6.37
CA LEU A 87 -26.21 -7.46 5.70
C LEU A 87 -26.16 -8.79 6.46
N GLY A 88 -26.39 -8.77 7.77
CA GLY A 88 -26.44 -9.96 8.62
C GLY A 88 -25.09 -10.64 8.87
N ASP A 89 -25.14 -11.75 9.61
CA ASP A 89 -23.95 -12.40 10.18
C ASP A 89 -23.11 -13.15 9.13
N ARG A 90 -23.74 -13.68 8.07
CA ARG A 90 -23.03 -14.33 6.95
C ARG A 90 -22.09 -13.37 6.24
N CYS A 91 -22.55 -12.15 5.95
CA CYS A 91 -21.73 -11.11 5.34
C CYS A 91 -20.62 -10.64 6.31
N SER A 92 -20.92 -10.55 7.61
CA SER A 92 -19.92 -10.24 8.65
C SER A 92 -18.81 -11.30 8.76
N ALA A 93 -19.18 -12.59 8.66
CA ALA A 93 -18.23 -13.70 8.64
C ALA A 93 -17.30 -13.62 7.41
N ALA A 94 -17.87 -13.37 6.22
CA ALA A 94 -17.07 -13.15 5.02
C ALA A 94 -16.15 -11.92 5.15
N PHE A 95 -16.63 -10.83 5.74
CA PHE A 95 -15.82 -9.63 6.01
C PHE A 95 -14.65 -9.92 6.95
N THR A 96 -14.90 -10.70 8.01
CA THR A 96 -13.84 -11.14 8.93
C THR A 96 -12.80 -12.00 8.20
N THR A 97 -13.23 -12.94 7.37
CA THR A 97 -12.33 -13.77 6.54
C THR A 97 -11.47 -12.90 5.60
N ALA A 98 -11.94 -11.73 5.15
CA ALA A 98 -11.18 -10.87 4.24
C ALA A 98 -9.90 -10.27 4.86
N PHE A 99 -9.80 -10.18 6.20
CA PHE A 99 -8.54 -9.78 6.86
C PHE A 99 -7.42 -10.81 6.69
N VAL A 100 -7.78 -12.06 6.40
CA VAL A 100 -6.84 -13.17 6.20
C VAL A 100 -6.72 -13.53 4.72
N SER A 101 -7.84 -13.65 4.02
CA SER A 101 -7.89 -14.02 2.61
C SER A 101 -9.09 -13.41 1.89
N GLY A 102 -8.80 -12.47 0.99
CA GLY A 102 -9.81 -11.93 0.09
C GLY A 102 -10.38 -12.95 -0.90
N VAL A 103 -9.64 -14.02 -1.25
CA VAL A 103 -10.20 -15.11 -2.10
C VAL A 103 -11.28 -15.84 -1.33
N ALA A 104 -10.95 -16.32 -0.12
CA ALA A 104 -11.85 -17.12 0.69
C ALA A 104 -13.11 -16.33 1.06
N SER A 105 -12.95 -15.06 1.42
CA SER A 105 -14.07 -14.15 1.66
C SER A 105 -15.01 -14.01 0.46
N ASN A 106 -14.45 -13.77 -0.73
CA ASN A 106 -15.26 -13.65 -1.95
C ASN A 106 -15.94 -14.95 -2.34
N SER A 107 -15.27 -16.10 -2.15
CA SER A 107 -15.86 -17.42 -2.35
C SER A 107 -17.00 -17.69 -1.36
N MET A 108 -16.87 -17.28 -0.08
CA MET A 108 -17.95 -17.37 0.90
C MET A 108 -19.16 -16.52 0.49
N LEU A 109 -18.96 -15.26 0.11
CA LEU A 109 -20.04 -14.40 -0.38
C LEU A 109 -20.75 -15.02 -1.58
N TYR A 110 -20.00 -15.55 -2.55
CA TYR A 110 -20.59 -16.19 -3.72
C TYR A 110 -21.36 -17.47 -3.37
N GLY A 111 -20.82 -18.30 -2.48
CA GLY A 111 -21.50 -19.49 -1.97
C GLY A 111 -22.83 -19.13 -1.29
N PHE A 112 -22.79 -18.16 -0.36
CA PHE A 112 -23.99 -17.67 0.29
C PHE A 112 -25.04 -17.14 -0.69
N TYR A 113 -24.63 -16.47 -1.76
CA TYR A 113 -25.55 -16.00 -2.79
C TYR A 113 -26.13 -17.15 -3.63
N LYS A 114 -25.30 -18.15 -3.98
CA LYS A 114 -25.74 -19.32 -4.74
C LYS A 114 -26.74 -20.17 -3.97
N ASP A 115 -26.59 -20.25 -2.67
CA ASP A 115 -27.48 -21.01 -1.78
C ASP A 115 -28.74 -20.21 -1.40
N GLY A 116 -28.98 -19.05 -2.03
CA GLY A 116 -30.15 -18.19 -1.78
C GLY A 116 -30.15 -17.52 -0.41
N SER A 117 -29.02 -17.58 0.29
CA SER A 117 -28.87 -17.25 1.70
C SER A 117 -28.51 -15.78 1.94
N ILE A 118 -28.07 -15.08 0.88
CA ILE A 118 -27.95 -13.62 0.80
C ILE A 118 -28.45 -13.14 -0.58
N SER A 119 -28.99 -11.93 -0.63
CA SER A 119 -29.42 -11.31 -1.89
C SER A 119 -28.22 -10.85 -2.74
N ARG A 120 -28.47 -10.57 -4.02
CA ARG A 120 -27.46 -9.95 -4.90
C ARG A 120 -26.99 -8.60 -4.37
N ARG A 121 -27.90 -7.83 -3.75
CA ARG A 121 -27.58 -6.51 -3.17
C ARG A 121 -26.66 -6.65 -1.96
N GLN A 122 -26.97 -7.59 -1.06
CA GLN A 122 -26.11 -7.92 0.09
C GLN A 122 -24.72 -8.39 -0.36
N LEU A 123 -24.62 -9.23 -1.40
CA LEU A 123 -23.33 -9.67 -1.96
C LEU A 123 -22.48 -8.50 -2.44
N PHE A 124 -23.06 -7.57 -3.21
CA PHE A 124 -22.34 -6.42 -3.75
C PHE A 124 -21.86 -5.50 -2.62
N MET A 125 -22.76 -5.15 -1.70
CA MET A 125 -22.45 -4.26 -0.58
C MET A 125 -21.38 -4.85 0.35
N ALA A 126 -21.50 -6.13 0.71
CA ALA A 126 -20.51 -6.83 1.53
C ALA A 126 -19.15 -6.92 0.81
N ASN A 127 -19.13 -7.20 -0.49
CA ASN A 127 -17.88 -7.19 -1.26
C ASN A 127 -17.21 -5.80 -1.28
N PHE A 128 -17.98 -4.72 -1.40
CA PHE A 128 -17.43 -3.37 -1.34
C PHE A 128 -16.86 -3.03 0.04
N LEU A 129 -17.54 -3.45 1.11
CA LEU A 129 -17.04 -3.32 2.47
C LEU A 129 -15.75 -4.13 2.70
N ASN A 130 -15.57 -5.27 2.03
CA ASN A 130 -14.33 -6.06 2.09
C ASN A 130 -13.09 -5.32 1.57
N GLN A 131 -13.23 -4.18 0.92
CA GLN A 131 -12.09 -3.33 0.60
C GLN A 131 -11.41 -2.76 1.86
N PHE A 132 -12.14 -2.65 2.97
CA PHE A 132 -11.60 -2.23 4.26
C PHE A 132 -10.57 -3.21 4.80
N PRO A 133 -10.89 -4.50 5.03
CA PRO A 133 -9.90 -5.49 5.44
C PRO A 133 -8.80 -5.68 4.41
N ALA A 134 -9.11 -5.63 3.11
CA ALA A 134 -8.10 -5.72 2.06
C ALA A 134 -7.04 -4.60 2.14
N TYR A 135 -7.43 -3.38 2.55
CA TYR A 135 -6.48 -2.29 2.77
C TYR A 135 -5.42 -2.68 3.81
N PHE A 136 -5.84 -3.21 4.96
CA PHE A 136 -4.93 -3.66 6.02
C PHE A 136 -4.08 -4.86 5.61
N LEU A 137 -4.62 -5.78 4.80
CA LEU A 137 -3.87 -6.92 4.29
C LEU A 137 -2.68 -6.50 3.41
N HIS A 138 -2.84 -5.43 2.64
CA HIS A 138 -1.78 -4.89 1.77
C HIS A 138 -0.96 -3.76 2.41
N LEU A 139 -1.47 -3.12 3.46
CA LEU A 139 -0.87 -1.96 4.11
C LEU A 139 0.59 -2.21 4.53
N PRO A 140 0.98 -3.31 5.22
CA PRO A 140 2.36 -3.51 5.61
C PRO A 140 3.30 -3.47 4.41
N THR A 141 3.01 -4.25 3.36
CA THR A 141 3.86 -4.29 2.17
C THR A 141 3.97 -2.95 1.48
N THR A 142 2.85 -2.24 1.33
CA THR A 142 2.83 -0.93 0.67
C THR A 142 3.51 0.13 1.52
N PHE A 143 3.28 0.14 2.83
CA PHE A 143 3.88 1.09 3.78
C PHE A 143 5.41 1.04 3.73
N PHE A 144 6.00 -0.16 3.77
CA PHE A 144 7.45 -0.32 3.70
C PHE A 144 8.06 -0.02 2.33
N ILE A 145 7.27 0.12 1.28
CA ILE A 145 7.74 0.57 -0.03
C ILE A 145 7.61 2.09 -0.14
N VAL A 146 6.45 2.63 0.21
CA VAL A 146 6.09 4.03 -0.03
C VAL A 146 6.81 4.99 0.92
N ILE A 147 6.89 4.68 2.21
CA ILE A 147 7.49 5.59 3.20
C ILE A 147 8.98 5.84 2.94
N PRO A 148 9.80 4.83 2.63
CA PRO A 148 11.19 5.07 2.24
C PRO A 148 11.35 5.93 0.99
N LEU A 149 10.46 5.79 0.00
CA LEU A 149 10.58 6.47 -1.28
C LEU A 149 10.13 7.92 -1.22
N VAL A 150 9.08 8.23 -0.45
CA VAL A 150 8.41 9.54 -0.52
C VAL A 150 8.24 10.21 0.84
N GLY A 151 8.79 9.61 1.89
CA GLY A 151 8.85 10.20 3.23
C GLY A 151 7.49 10.66 3.77
N LYS A 152 7.43 11.92 4.20
CA LYS A 152 6.22 12.54 4.79
C LYS A 152 5.04 12.58 3.81
N ALA A 153 5.28 12.78 2.52
CA ALA A 153 4.21 12.77 1.52
C ALA A 153 3.56 11.39 1.41
N GLY A 154 4.34 10.31 1.62
CA GLY A 154 3.83 8.96 1.75
C GLY A 154 2.86 8.78 2.93
N LEU A 155 3.16 9.37 4.10
CA LEU A 155 2.26 9.34 5.26
C LEU A 155 0.94 10.06 4.98
N VAL A 156 1.02 11.25 4.37
CA VAL A 156 -0.17 12.02 3.98
C VAL A 156 -1.01 11.21 2.98
N TYR A 157 -0.37 10.63 1.96
CA TYR A 157 -1.04 9.78 0.98
C TYR A 157 -1.77 8.58 1.63
N PHE A 158 -1.14 7.90 2.61
CA PHE A 158 -1.84 6.84 3.37
C PHE A 158 -3.00 7.37 4.19
N GLY A 159 -2.83 8.54 4.84
CA GLY A 159 -3.92 9.21 5.55
C GLY A 159 -5.11 9.47 4.64
N LEU A 160 -4.89 10.08 3.47
CA LEU A 160 -5.94 10.39 2.50
C LEU A 160 -6.65 9.14 1.98
N THR A 161 -5.88 8.12 1.59
CA THR A 161 -6.45 6.86 1.09
C THR A 161 -7.23 6.12 2.17
N PHE A 162 -6.78 6.17 3.44
CA PHE A 162 -7.49 5.59 4.57
C PHE A 162 -8.77 6.38 4.92
N THR A 163 -8.71 7.71 4.93
CA THR A 163 -9.89 8.56 5.14
C THR A 163 -10.93 8.33 4.04
N ALA A 164 -10.52 8.29 2.77
CA ALA A 164 -11.41 7.97 1.65
C ALA A 164 -12.07 6.58 1.78
N LEU A 165 -11.32 5.60 2.30
CA LEU A 165 -11.83 4.26 2.59
C LEU A 165 -12.85 4.29 3.72
N LEU A 166 -12.54 4.97 4.84
CA LEU A 166 -13.44 5.10 5.99
C LEU A 166 -14.75 5.77 5.61
N LEU A 167 -14.68 6.93 4.95
CA LEU A 167 -15.86 7.69 4.51
C LEU A 167 -16.77 6.83 3.64
N ARG A 168 -16.18 6.10 2.68
CA ARG A 168 -16.92 5.18 1.83
C ARG A 168 -17.53 4.01 2.59
N SER A 169 -16.79 3.40 3.52
CA SER A 169 -17.31 2.28 4.32
C SER A 169 -18.50 2.71 5.18
N VAL A 170 -18.40 3.88 5.82
CA VAL A 170 -19.51 4.47 6.59
C VAL A 170 -20.70 4.77 5.68
N PHE A 171 -20.47 5.37 4.51
CA PHE A 171 -21.51 5.63 3.53
C PHE A 171 -22.22 4.35 3.07
N LEU A 172 -21.48 3.28 2.78
CA LEU A 172 -22.04 1.99 2.37
C LEU A 172 -22.83 1.31 3.49
N LEU A 173 -22.38 1.40 4.74
CA LEU A 173 -23.13 0.89 5.89
C LEU A 173 -24.45 1.66 6.09
N ALA A 174 -24.42 2.98 5.99
CA ALA A 174 -25.62 3.82 6.07
C ALA A 174 -26.58 3.55 4.89
N LEU A 175 -26.05 3.42 3.67
CA LEU A 175 -26.85 3.08 2.49
C LEU A 175 -27.47 1.68 2.64
N GLY A 176 -26.72 0.72 3.17
CA GLY A 176 -27.23 -0.62 3.47
C GLY A 176 -28.39 -0.59 4.46
N HIS A 177 -28.25 0.18 5.54
CA HIS A 177 -29.33 0.34 6.51
C HIS A 177 -30.63 0.81 5.86
N VAL A 178 -30.56 1.80 4.96
CA VAL A 178 -31.76 2.34 4.28
C VAL A 178 -32.29 1.39 3.19
N THR A 179 -31.40 0.71 2.45
CA THR A 179 -31.79 -0.06 1.24
C THR A 179 -32.06 -1.54 1.50
N LEU A 180 -31.58 -2.09 2.62
CA LEU A 180 -31.66 -3.50 2.98
C LEU A 180 -32.45 -3.75 4.27
N ASP A 181 -33.06 -2.73 4.88
CA ASP A 181 -33.73 -2.83 6.18
C ASP A 181 -34.89 -3.85 6.21
N GLY A 182 -35.42 -4.24 5.04
CA GLY A 182 -36.45 -5.27 4.86
C GLY A 182 -35.96 -6.64 4.40
N GLU A 183 -34.66 -6.83 4.11
CA GLU A 183 -34.08 -8.14 3.74
C GLU A 183 -33.57 -8.92 4.98
N LYS A 184 -34.09 -8.58 6.17
CA LYS A 184 -33.67 -9.09 7.50
C LYS A 184 -34.24 -10.49 7.79
N GLU A 185 -34.04 -11.50 6.95
CA GLU A 185 -34.40 -12.87 7.33
C GLU A 185 -33.34 -13.90 6.92
N GLY A 186 -33.00 -14.78 7.87
CA GLY A 186 -32.02 -15.86 7.71
C GLY A 186 -30.87 -15.85 8.73
N GLY A 187 -31.12 -15.39 9.96
CA GLY A 187 -30.17 -15.47 11.07
C GLY A 187 -29.97 -16.91 11.55
N ALA A 188 -29.24 -17.71 10.78
CA ALA A 188 -28.48 -18.80 11.37
C ALA A 188 -27.15 -18.20 11.84
N GLU A 189 -26.91 -18.27 13.15
CA GLU A 189 -25.65 -17.93 13.76
C GLU A 189 -24.57 -18.78 13.09
N VAL A 190 -23.75 -18.18 12.22
CA VAL A 190 -22.57 -18.86 11.72
C VAL A 190 -21.57 -18.80 12.87
N GLU A 191 -21.30 -19.94 13.52
CA GLU A 191 -20.16 -20.11 14.40
C GLU A 191 -18.88 -19.80 13.63
N GLY A 192 -18.49 -18.53 13.62
CA GLY A 192 -17.23 -18.09 13.09
C GLY A 192 -16.12 -18.64 13.97
N LYS A 193 -15.36 -19.60 13.45
CA LYS A 193 -14.10 -20.02 14.07
C LYS A 193 -13.23 -18.77 14.28
N GLU A 194 -13.14 -18.33 15.53
CA GLU A 194 -12.39 -17.12 15.86
C GLU A 194 -10.93 -17.30 15.38
N PRO A 195 -10.35 -16.30 14.71
CA PRO A 195 -8.91 -16.30 14.45
C PRO A 195 -8.18 -16.39 15.79
N SER A 196 -7.41 -17.47 16.01
CA SER A 196 -6.70 -17.64 17.27
C SER A 196 -5.63 -16.56 17.42
N ALA A 197 -5.62 -15.90 18.58
CA ALA A 197 -4.54 -15.00 18.94
C ALA A 197 -3.26 -15.83 19.04
N LYS A 198 -2.25 -15.50 18.23
CA LYS A 198 -0.95 -16.12 18.37
C LYS A 198 -0.20 -15.37 19.47
N GLY A 199 0.19 -16.09 20.53
CA GLY A 199 0.91 -15.50 21.67
C GLY A 199 2.23 -14.83 21.28
N TRP A 200 2.88 -14.16 22.24
CA TRP A 200 4.15 -13.44 22.06
C TRP A 200 5.27 -14.25 21.36
N GLN A 201 5.21 -15.58 21.40
CA GLN A 201 6.10 -16.47 20.66
C GLN A 201 5.99 -16.31 19.13
N ALA A 202 4.81 -16.00 18.59
CA ALA A 202 4.65 -15.76 17.16
C ALA A 202 5.22 -14.41 16.71
N VAL A 203 5.23 -13.40 17.60
CA VAL A 203 5.91 -12.11 17.35
C VAL A 203 7.39 -12.33 17.20
N THR A 204 8.01 -13.01 18.17
CA THR A 204 9.45 -13.23 18.18
C THR A 204 9.88 -14.13 17.02
N GLU A 205 9.12 -15.18 16.69
CA GLU A 205 9.37 -16.00 15.51
C GLU A 205 9.21 -15.23 14.20
N GLY A 206 8.17 -14.39 14.08
CA GLY A 206 7.91 -13.60 12.89
C GLY A 206 9.00 -12.56 12.64
N ILE A 207 9.46 -11.87 13.69
CA ILE A 207 10.63 -10.99 13.66
C ILE A 207 11.87 -11.80 13.27
N ARG A 208 12.17 -12.90 13.97
CA ARG A 208 13.38 -13.72 13.71
C ARG A 208 13.44 -14.26 12.28
N LYS A 209 12.31 -14.61 11.68
CA LYS A 209 12.23 -15.14 10.31
C LYS A 209 12.30 -14.02 9.25
N ARG A 210 11.65 -12.87 9.46
CA ARG A 210 11.49 -11.83 8.42
C ARG A 210 12.52 -10.71 8.50
N PHE A 211 13.01 -10.38 9.69
CA PHE A 211 13.97 -9.31 9.94
C PHE A 211 15.30 -9.50 9.17
N PRO A 212 16.02 -10.63 9.28
CA PRO A 212 17.31 -10.78 8.60
C PRO A 212 17.18 -10.72 7.08
N LYS A 213 16.06 -11.24 6.54
CA LYS A 213 15.78 -11.18 5.11
C LYS A 213 15.57 -9.74 4.63
N ARG A 214 14.78 -8.94 5.35
CA ARG A 214 14.53 -7.52 5.01
C ARG A 214 15.80 -6.68 5.12
N VAL A 215 16.57 -6.84 6.20
CA VAL A 215 17.85 -6.13 6.37
C VAL A 215 18.84 -6.51 5.28
N SER A 216 18.93 -7.81 4.94
CA SER A 216 19.78 -8.28 3.84
C SER A 216 19.37 -7.68 2.49
N THR A 217 18.06 -7.59 2.19
CA THR A 217 17.58 -6.93 0.96
C THR A 217 17.99 -5.46 0.90
N ILE A 218 17.87 -4.72 2.01
CA ILE A 218 18.26 -3.31 2.07
C ILE A 218 19.76 -3.16 1.80
N ILE A 219 20.59 -3.93 2.51
CA ILE A 219 22.04 -3.87 2.35
C ILE A 219 22.48 -4.28 0.94
N THR A 220 21.79 -5.27 0.35
CA THR A 220 22.18 -5.82 -0.96
C THR A 220 21.76 -4.92 -2.13
N TRP A 221 20.62 -4.24 -2.03
CA TRP A 221 20.03 -3.55 -3.18
C TRP A 221 19.83 -2.06 -2.93
N VAL A 222 19.27 -1.69 -1.77
CA VAL A 222 18.93 -0.29 -1.49
C VAL A 222 20.18 0.54 -1.25
N ILE A 223 21.17 0.02 -0.54
CA ILE A 223 22.40 0.77 -0.25
C ILE A 223 23.20 1.12 -1.53
N PRO A 224 23.53 0.17 -2.43
CA PRO A 224 24.26 0.51 -3.66
C PRO A 224 23.49 1.49 -4.56
N ILE A 225 22.18 1.29 -4.70
CA ILE A 225 21.34 2.16 -5.52
C ILE A 225 21.28 3.57 -4.92
N TYR A 226 21.10 3.70 -3.61
CA TYR A 226 21.07 4.99 -2.93
C TYR A 226 22.40 5.73 -3.10
N VAL A 227 23.53 5.02 -2.97
CA VAL A 227 24.87 5.59 -3.20
C VAL A 227 25.05 6.00 -4.67
N ALA A 228 24.57 5.21 -5.62
CA ALA A 228 24.62 5.55 -7.04
C ALA A 228 23.82 6.82 -7.35
N VAL A 229 22.58 6.90 -6.86
CA VAL A 229 21.71 8.07 -7.03
C VAL A 229 22.32 9.31 -6.37
N PHE A 230 22.92 9.16 -5.18
CA PHE A 230 23.65 10.25 -4.52
C PHE A 230 24.77 10.82 -5.41
N PHE A 231 25.53 9.95 -6.08
CA PHE A 231 26.57 10.39 -7.01
C PHE A 231 26.02 11.01 -8.29
N VAL A 232 24.97 10.45 -8.88
CA VAL A 232 24.28 11.05 -10.04
C VAL A 232 23.75 12.45 -9.71
N HIS A 233 23.22 12.64 -8.50
CA HIS A 233 22.82 13.95 -7.99
C HIS A 233 24.00 14.88 -7.82
N ARG A 234 25.12 14.41 -7.25
CA ARG A 234 26.32 15.25 -7.10
C ARG A 234 26.96 15.64 -8.43
N LEU A 235 26.79 14.83 -9.48
CA LEU A 235 27.25 15.13 -10.84
C LEU A 235 26.40 16.20 -11.54
N GLY A 236 25.37 16.75 -10.89
CA GLY A 236 24.51 17.79 -11.49
C GLY A 236 23.57 17.26 -12.58
N PHE A 237 23.44 15.95 -12.73
CA PHE A 237 22.58 15.34 -13.75
C PHE A 237 21.11 15.70 -13.55
N PHE A 238 20.65 15.76 -12.30
CA PHE A 238 19.29 16.17 -11.97
C PHE A 238 19.08 17.68 -12.19
N ASP A 239 20.10 18.50 -11.96
CA ASP A 239 20.04 19.95 -12.23
C ASP A 239 19.97 20.23 -13.74
N PHE A 240 20.78 19.51 -14.53
CA PHE A 240 20.73 19.51 -15.99
C PHE A 240 19.36 19.07 -16.54
N MET A 241 18.76 18.00 -15.97
CA MET A 241 17.41 17.59 -16.33
C MET A 241 16.35 18.64 -15.96
N ASN A 242 16.49 19.29 -14.81
CA ASN A 242 15.57 20.36 -14.37
C ASN A 242 15.64 21.58 -15.29
N GLU A 243 16.82 21.98 -15.74
CA GLU A 243 17.02 23.12 -16.64
C GLU A 243 16.44 22.83 -18.04
N ALA A 244 16.55 21.59 -18.52
CA ALA A 244 15.91 21.14 -19.75
C ALA A 244 14.37 21.09 -19.67
N LEU A 245 13.82 20.78 -18.49
CA LEU A 245 12.38 20.71 -18.24
C LEU A 245 11.73 22.07 -17.92
N ALA A 246 12.51 23.03 -17.41
CA ALA A 246 12.04 24.37 -17.05
C ALA A 246 11.50 25.17 -18.26
N HIS A 247 11.85 24.79 -19.49
CA HIS A 247 11.36 25.42 -20.72
C HIS A 247 9.90 25.07 -21.10
N LEU A 248 9.19 24.23 -20.34
CA LEU A 248 7.84 23.72 -20.69
C LEU A 248 6.66 24.36 -19.94
N ALA A 249 6.91 25.46 -19.22
CA ALA A 249 5.91 26.39 -18.70
C ALA A 249 5.04 25.96 -17.50
N VAL A 250 4.65 27.01 -16.78
CA VAL A 250 4.10 27.04 -15.42
C VAL A 250 2.58 26.79 -15.41
N SER A 251 2.09 26.06 -14.41
CA SER A 251 0.68 26.13 -13.99
C SER A 251 0.52 26.21 -12.47
N ARG A 252 -0.53 26.91 -12.03
CA ARG A 252 -0.76 27.42 -10.67
C ARG A 252 -1.17 26.35 -9.63
N ILE A 253 -0.98 25.06 -9.92
CA ILE A 253 -1.43 23.95 -9.06
C ILE A 253 -0.29 22.93 -8.82
N MET A 254 0.51 22.60 -9.84
CA MET A 254 1.72 21.74 -9.81
C MET A 254 2.38 21.77 -11.22
N PRO A 255 3.72 21.61 -11.39
CA PRO A 255 4.30 21.43 -12.73
C PRO A 255 3.69 20.20 -13.42
N VAL A 256 3.12 20.38 -14.62
CA VAL A 256 2.33 19.34 -15.33
C VAL A 256 3.21 18.16 -15.76
N GLU A 257 4.48 18.45 -16.00
CA GLU A 257 5.56 17.52 -16.33
C GLU A 257 5.79 16.55 -15.17
N SER A 258 5.83 17.07 -13.95
CA SER A 258 6.04 16.28 -12.73
C SER A 258 4.89 15.30 -12.47
N LEU A 259 3.64 15.75 -12.67
CA LEU A 259 2.47 14.88 -12.54
C LEU A 259 2.48 13.77 -13.59
N SER A 260 2.83 14.12 -14.83
CA SER A 260 2.88 13.18 -15.95
C SER A 260 3.88 12.06 -15.69
N VAL A 261 5.08 12.39 -15.21
CA VAL A 261 6.11 11.40 -14.85
C VAL A 261 5.62 10.46 -13.74
N VAL A 262 4.97 10.99 -12.70
CA VAL A 262 4.41 10.17 -11.61
C VAL A 262 3.30 9.24 -12.11
N VAL A 263 2.36 9.75 -12.93
CA VAL A 263 1.24 9.00 -13.49
C VAL A 263 1.73 7.91 -14.45
N LEU A 264 2.68 8.22 -15.33
CA LEU A 264 3.31 7.26 -16.24
C LEU A 264 4.07 6.18 -15.46
N GLY A 265 4.83 6.58 -14.43
CA GLY A 265 5.51 5.66 -13.53
C GLY A 265 4.54 4.68 -12.89
N PHE A 266 3.42 5.16 -12.34
CA PHE A 266 2.37 4.30 -11.79
C PHE A 266 1.76 3.37 -12.86
N THR A 267 1.57 3.85 -14.08
CA THR A 267 0.99 3.05 -15.16
C THR A 267 1.93 1.91 -15.56
N ALA A 268 3.23 2.15 -15.56
CA ALA A 268 4.26 1.15 -15.82
C ALA A 268 4.37 0.14 -14.66
N GLU A 269 4.58 0.62 -13.44
CA GLU A 269 4.69 -0.23 -12.25
C GLU A 269 4.27 0.51 -10.98
N PHE A 270 3.61 -0.19 -10.05
CA PHE A 270 3.14 0.40 -8.80
C PHE A 270 4.25 1.10 -8.00
N SER A 271 5.44 0.52 -7.90
CA SER A 271 6.57 1.09 -7.16
C SER A 271 7.25 2.25 -7.90
N SER A 272 7.25 2.22 -9.24
CA SER A 272 7.90 3.22 -10.09
C SER A 272 7.29 4.61 -9.93
N GLY A 273 5.96 4.70 -9.83
CA GLY A 273 5.27 5.98 -9.56
C GLY A 273 5.67 6.64 -8.24
N PHE A 274 5.86 5.84 -7.18
CA PHE A 274 6.35 6.37 -5.89
C PHE A 274 7.82 6.79 -5.96
N ALA A 275 8.66 6.02 -6.64
CA ALA A 275 10.08 6.38 -6.80
C ALA A 275 10.25 7.69 -7.56
N ALA A 276 9.48 7.88 -8.65
CA ALA A 276 9.46 9.13 -9.40
C ALA A 276 9.00 10.32 -8.55
N ALA A 277 7.90 10.16 -7.81
CA ALA A 277 7.39 11.20 -6.92
C ALA A 277 8.37 11.54 -5.79
N GLY A 278 9.08 10.53 -5.28
CA GLY A 278 10.14 10.65 -4.29
C GLY A 278 11.33 11.47 -4.81
N ALA A 279 11.83 11.13 -6.00
CA ALA A 279 12.93 11.86 -6.63
C ALA A 279 12.57 13.34 -6.86
N LEU A 280 11.35 13.64 -7.31
CA LEU A 280 10.88 15.00 -7.52
C LEU A 280 10.70 15.78 -6.20
N LEU A 281 10.31 15.11 -5.12
CA LEU A 281 10.23 15.71 -3.78
C LEU A 281 11.63 15.99 -3.22
N ASP A 282 12.56 15.05 -3.36
CA ASP A 282 13.95 15.19 -2.89
C ASP A 282 14.72 16.26 -3.65
N ALA A 283 14.42 16.43 -4.95
CA ALA A 283 14.95 17.50 -5.80
C ALA A 283 14.30 18.87 -5.53
N GLY A 284 13.30 18.96 -4.64
CA GLY A 284 12.61 20.22 -4.32
C GLY A 284 11.65 20.72 -5.40
N VAL A 285 11.44 19.95 -6.48
CA VAL A 285 10.51 20.28 -7.57
C VAL A 285 9.05 20.21 -7.09
N LEU A 286 8.76 19.26 -6.19
CA LEU A 286 7.45 19.12 -5.56
C LEU A 286 7.52 19.37 -4.07
N THR A 287 6.55 20.10 -3.54
CA THR A 287 6.31 20.17 -2.09
C THR A 287 5.66 18.88 -1.58
N VAL A 288 5.75 18.62 -0.28
CA VAL A 288 5.10 17.45 0.36
C VAL A 288 3.60 17.36 0.01
N LYS A 289 2.89 18.49 0.00
CA LYS A 289 1.47 18.57 -0.36
C LYS A 289 1.26 18.18 -1.83
N GLN A 290 2.04 18.75 -2.73
CA GLN A 290 1.97 18.44 -4.16
C GLN A 290 2.31 16.98 -4.44
N THR A 291 3.36 16.44 -3.82
CA THR A 291 3.72 15.04 -3.96
C THR A 291 2.60 14.11 -3.49
N ALA A 292 1.98 14.39 -2.34
CA ALA A 292 0.86 13.58 -1.85
C ALA A 292 -0.34 13.60 -2.82
N LEU A 293 -0.66 14.76 -3.40
CA LEU A 293 -1.71 14.90 -4.41
C LEU A 293 -1.34 14.19 -5.72
N ALA A 294 -0.10 14.28 -6.17
CA ALA A 294 0.39 13.60 -7.36
C ALA A 294 0.28 12.06 -7.21
N LEU A 295 0.65 11.54 -6.03
CA LEU A 295 0.48 10.13 -5.70
C LEU A 295 -1.00 9.70 -5.71
N LEU A 296 -1.89 10.54 -5.18
CA LEU A 296 -3.33 10.28 -5.16
C LEU A 296 -3.92 10.25 -6.57
N ILE A 297 -3.57 11.23 -7.41
CA ILE A 297 -4.00 11.31 -8.82
C ILE A 297 -3.44 10.12 -9.61
N GLY A 298 -2.14 9.81 -9.44
CA GLY A 298 -1.50 8.65 -10.06
C GLY A 298 -2.19 7.34 -9.68
N ASN A 299 -2.62 7.20 -8.42
CA ASN A 299 -3.42 6.06 -7.98
C ASN A 299 -4.79 6.04 -8.69
N ILE A 300 -5.54 7.15 -8.69
CA ILE A 300 -6.87 7.25 -9.31
C ILE A 300 -6.83 6.84 -10.79
N ILE A 301 -5.81 7.27 -11.54
CA ILE A 301 -5.69 6.98 -12.97
C ILE A 301 -5.21 5.55 -13.22
N ALA A 302 -4.14 5.11 -12.53
CA ALA A 302 -3.49 3.85 -12.87
C ALA A 302 -4.18 2.61 -12.27
N PHE A 303 -4.87 2.73 -11.13
CA PHE A 303 -5.49 1.56 -10.50
C PHE A 303 -6.62 0.90 -11.30
N PRO A 304 -7.56 1.63 -11.91
CA PRO A 304 -8.63 1.04 -12.70
C PRO A 304 -8.09 0.19 -13.86
N ILE A 305 -7.07 0.70 -14.56
CA ILE A 305 -6.40 -0.02 -15.65
C ILE A 305 -5.79 -1.33 -15.15
N ARG A 306 -5.06 -1.28 -14.02
CA ARG A 306 -4.49 -2.48 -13.39
C ARG A 306 -5.56 -3.44 -12.89
N ALA A 307 -6.67 -2.93 -12.36
CA ALA A 307 -7.77 -3.72 -11.86
C ALA A 307 -8.43 -4.52 -13.00
N VAL A 308 -8.66 -3.90 -14.15
CA VAL A 308 -9.14 -4.61 -15.35
C VAL A 308 -8.14 -5.68 -15.78
N ARG A 309 -6.84 -5.38 -15.84
CA ARG A 309 -5.83 -6.37 -16.29
C ARG A 309 -5.64 -7.54 -15.32
N HIS A 310 -5.68 -7.32 -14.00
CA HIS A 310 -5.26 -8.32 -13.01
C HIS A 310 -6.36 -8.79 -12.07
N GLN A 311 -7.35 -7.94 -11.75
CA GLN A 311 -8.44 -8.30 -10.83
C GLN A 311 -9.63 -8.90 -11.57
N LEU A 312 -9.93 -8.42 -12.79
CA LEU A 312 -11.06 -8.93 -13.57
C LEU A 312 -11.02 -10.45 -13.78
N PRO A 313 -9.90 -11.07 -14.19
CA PRO A 313 -9.87 -12.53 -14.39
C PRO A 313 -10.21 -13.30 -13.11
N ARG A 314 -9.71 -12.82 -11.97
CA ARG A 314 -9.99 -13.41 -10.65
C ARG A 314 -11.45 -13.24 -10.23
N TYR A 315 -12.01 -12.05 -10.43
CA TYR A 315 -13.42 -11.79 -10.10
C TYR A 315 -14.36 -12.60 -11.01
N ALA A 316 -14.06 -12.69 -12.30
CA ALA A 316 -14.79 -13.51 -13.25
C ALA A 316 -14.76 -15.00 -12.88
N GLY A 317 -13.60 -15.49 -12.42
CA GLY A 317 -13.45 -16.87 -11.95
C GLY A 317 -14.22 -17.21 -10.68
N ILE A 318 -14.54 -16.22 -9.83
CA ILE A 318 -15.29 -16.44 -8.57
C ILE A 318 -16.80 -16.20 -8.75
N PHE A 319 -17.20 -15.04 -9.29
CA PHE A 319 -18.59 -14.56 -9.26
C PHE A 319 -19.38 -14.81 -10.55
N SER A 320 -18.80 -15.46 -11.56
CA SER A 320 -19.18 -15.43 -12.99
C SER A 320 -18.72 -14.15 -13.72
N PRO A 321 -18.49 -14.17 -15.04
CA PRO A 321 -17.92 -13.04 -15.78
C PRO A 321 -18.71 -11.74 -15.67
N VAL A 322 -20.03 -11.79 -15.86
CA VAL A 322 -20.88 -10.58 -15.85
C VAL A 322 -20.90 -9.96 -14.46
N MET A 323 -21.18 -10.76 -13.43
CA MET A 323 -21.27 -10.27 -12.06
C MET A 323 -19.91 -9.80 -11.54
N GLY A 324 -18.84 -10.55 -11.81
CA GLY A 324 -17.48 -10.17 -11.43
C GLY A 324 -17.05 -8.84 -12.06
N THR A 325 -17.42 -8.59 -13.33
CA THR A 325 -17.18 -7.32 -14.01
C THR A 325 -17.96 -6.18 -13.36
N GLN A 326 -19.25 -6.38 -13.05
CA GLN A 326 -20.09 -5.37 -12.41
C GLN A 326 -19.57 -4.98 -11.03
N ILE A 327 -19.23 -5.97 -10.20
CA ILE A 327 -18.66 -5.74 -8.86
C ILE A 327 -17.36 -4.95 -8.99
N LEU A 328 -16.48 -5.33 -9.93
CA LEU A 328 -15.21 -4.65 -10.13
C LEU A 328 -15.41 -3.18 -10.52
N LEU A 329 -16.22 -2.91 -11.55
CA LEU A 329 -16.40 -1.57 -12.10
C LEU A 329 -17.07 -0.63 -11.09
N ILE A 330 -18.16 -1.07 -10.43
CA ILE A 330 -18.84 -0.28 -9.41
C ILE A 330 -17.90 -0.05 -8.22
N GLY A 331 -17.15 -1.08 -7.80
CA GLY A 331 -16.18 -0.98 -6.73
C GLY A 331 -15.05 0.02 -7.02
N GLN A 332 -14.57 0.09 -8.28
CA GLN A 332 -13.58 1.09 -8.70
C GLN A 332 -14.20 2.49 -8.75
N PHE A 333 -15.44 2.62 -9.24
CA PHE A 333 -16.12 3.92 -9.26
C PHE A 333 -16.27 4.50 -7.85
N LEU A 334 -16.76 3.71 -6.89
CA LEU A 334 -16.86 4.11 -5.48
C LEU A 334 -15.51 4.52 -4.89
N ARG A 335 -14.44 3.81 -5.27
CA ARG A 335 -13.07 4.12 -4.83
C ARG A 335 -12.58 5.45 -5.40
N ILE A 336 -12.73 5.67 -6.70
CA ILE A 336 -12.28 6.89 -7.36
C ILE A 336 -13.00 8.08 -6.76
N PHE A 337 -14.33 7.99 -6.62
CA PHE A 337 -15.13 9.07 -6.07
C PHE A 337 -14.72 9.43 -4.64
N SER A 338 -14.53 8.44 -3.77
CA SER A 338 -14.11 8.72 -2.38
C SER A 338 -12.68 9.25 -2.29
N LEU A 339 -11.76 8.81 -3.15
CA LEU A 339 -10.40 9.36 -3.23
C LEU A 339 -10.39 10.79 -3.75
N MET A 340 -11.20 11.11 -4.76
CA MET A 340 -11.36 12.47 -5.25
C MET A 340 -11.91 13.39 -4.16
N ALA A 341 -12.96 12.97 -3.45
CA ALA A 341 -13.53 13.74 -2.35
C ALA A 341 -12.50 14.02 -1.24
N ALA A 342 -11.75 13.01 -0.81
CA ALA A 342 -10.69 13.18 0.19
C ALA A 342 -9.55 14.08 -0.30
N GLY A 343 -9.15 13.94 -1.57
CA GLY A 343 -8.12 14.78 -2.20
C GLY A 343 -8.52 16.25 -2.30
N VAL A 344 -9.77 16.52 -2.70
CA VAL A 344 -10.32 17.89 -2.76
C VAL A 344 -10.39 18.50 -1.37
N LEU A 345 -10.93 17.78 -0.38
CA LEU A 345 -10.98 18.24 1.01
C LEU A 345 -9.58 18.59 1.53
N TYR A 346 -8.59 17.73 1.27
CA TYR A 346 -7.21 18.00 1.67
C TYR A 346 -6.60 19.22 0.97
N TYR A 347 -6.85 19.37 -0.34
CA TYR A 347 -6.37 20.52 -1.10
C TYR A 347 -6.92 21.84 -0.55
N CYS A 348 -8.20 21.86 -0.17
CA CYS A 348 -8.88 23.04 0.36
C CYS A 348 -8.55 23.35 1.82
N LEU A 349 -8.40 22.32 2.68
CA LEU A 349 -8.23 22.50 4.13
C LEU A 349 -6.79 22.70 4.57
N VAL A 350 -5.82 22.21 3.79
CA VAL A 350 -4.40 22.33 4.11
C VAL A 350 -3.79 23.34 3.15
N PRO A 351 -3.18 24.43 3.64
CA PRO A 351 -2.56 25.45 2.78
C PRO A 351 -1.39 24.88 1.97
#